data_AF-A0A8J2P4M6-F1
#
_entry.id   AF-A0A8J2P4M6-F1
#
_cell.length_a   1.000
_cell.length_b   1.000
_cell.length_c   1.000
_cell.angle_alpha   90.00
_cell.angle_beta   90.00
_cell.angle_gamma   90.00
#
_symmetry.space_group_name_H-M   'P 1'
#
loop_
_entity.id
_entity.type
_entity.pdbx_description
1 polymer ?
#
loop_
_entity_poly.entity_id
_entity_poly.type
_entity_poly.pdbx_seq_one_letter_code
_entity_poly.pdbx_strand_id
1 'polypeptide(L)'
;CCIPSVFPVILKTQGRKMAFPKVGINEMTSKITHIYKQLHPWKSKFDCASFLCQQMVHAEDGVFAINKPYGMGLKTVTEEMISKKKEKKSVDLLHAGGAGSTYSLEDVLPIIREQLGKPNLVAVKCAEKYNSGVTVFADNKKAVDRIKQSLLRAKPKKILNSKFYIVSPFTPYEGHKNLHEESVGITLQRNAMHKHAQPVLLRDFSTNSVKRQEVSLARVAFNVKSISPDGESLVEVSMAETKNNLLRVYCADMLMPILGDHLYSSRVGVVQGLATRLNPLHVESGSVAQKIPEKTRKLLQLIRPEDSNIVPLHAHLYSLVLPDFYGRDKELTISAPFPEMFKWTCNQLNLICPQNGH
;
A
#
# COMPACT_ATOMS: atom_id res chain seq x y z
N CYS A 1 -61.63 -2.59 26.12
CA CYS A 1 -61.97 -1.70 25.00
C CYS A 1 -60.85 -1.76 23.97
N CYS A 2 -61.16 -2.37 22.83
CA CYS A 2 -60.24 -2.65 21.74
C CYS A 2 -59.89 -1.37 20.97
N ILE A 3 -58.63 -1.22 20.57
CA ILE A 3 -58.16 -0.21 19.63
C ILE A 3 -58.25 -0.84 18.22
N PRO A 4 -58.90 -0.19 17.23
CA PRO A 4 -59.24 -0.82 15.97
C PRO A 4 -58.08 -0.81 14.96
N SER A 5 -58.00 -1.93 14.25
CA SER A 5 -57.26 -2.20 13.02
C SER A 5 -57.75 -1.37 11.84
N VAL A 6 -56.84 -0.87 10.99
CA VAL A 6 -57.17 -0.52 9.59
C VAL A 6 -55.99 -0.85 8.66
N PHE A 7 -56.21 -1.86 7.81
CA PHE A 7 -55.73 -2.01 6.44
C PHE A 7 -56.98 -2.39 5.61
N PRO A 8 -57.01 -2.35 4.27
CA PRO A 8 -56.21 -1.61 3.28
C PRO A 8 -57.10 -0.82 2.28
N VAL A 9 -56.55 0.14 1.52
CA VAL A 9 -57.22 0.64 0.30
C VAL A 9 -56.30 0.49 -0.90
N ILE A 10 -56.78 -0.31 -1.84
CA ILE A 10 -56.24 -0.58 -3.16
C ILE A 10 -56.55 0.62 -4.08
N LEU A 11 -55.52 1.21 -4.68
CA LEU A 11 -55.68 2.07 -5.85
C LEU A 11 -54.96 1.43 -7.04
N LYS A 12 -55.77 0.92 -7.97
CA LYS A 12 -55.39 0.48 -9.31
C LYS A 12 -54.75 1.65 -10.05
N THR A 13 -53.53 1.48 -10.58
CA THR A 13 -53.00 2.34 -11.63
C THR A 13 -52.78 1.53 -12.90
N GLN A 14 -53.48 1.97 -13.94
CA GLN A 14 -53.44 1.45 -15.29
C GLN A 14 -52.06 1.67 -15.92
N GLY A 15 -51.65 0.71 -16.74
CA GLY A 15 -50.39 0.76 -17.48
C GLY A 15 -50.32 1.95 -18.42
N ARG A 16 -49.38 2.85 -18.15
CA ARG A 16 -48.74 3.68 -19.17
C ARG A 16 -47.30 3.21 -19.30
N LYS A 17 -46.99 2.57 -20.43
CA LYS A 17 -45.61 2.34 -20.87
C LYS A 17 -44.94 3.71 -21.00
N MET A 18 -44.07 4.06 -20.05
CA MET A 18 -43.12 5.15 -20.27
C MET A 18 -42.06 4.62 -21.23
N ALA A 19 -42.12 5.09 -22.47
CA ALA A 19 -41.08 4.88 -23.46
C ALA A 19 -39.82 5.60 -22.96
N PHE A 20 -38.78 4.83 -22.67
CA PHE A 20 -37.43 5.39 -22.56
C PHE A 20 -37.07 6.00 -23.92
N PRO A 21 -36.55 7.23 -23.98
CA PRO A 21 -36.07 7.79 -25.24
C PRO A 21 -34.97 6.86 -25.76
N LYS A 22 -35.14 6.38 -27.00
CA LYS A 22 -34.07 5.72 -27.76
C LYS A 22 -32.98 6.76 -27.95
N VAL A 23 -31.99 6.76 -27.05
CA VAL A 23 -30.74 7.47 -27.25
C VAL A 23 -30.09 6.83 -28.47
N GLY A 24 -29.98 7.62 -29.54
CA GLY A 24 -29.25 7.24 -30.73
C GLY A 24 -27.86 6.78 -30.32
N ILE A 25 -27.47 5.61 -30.82
CA ILE A 25 -26.14 5.06 -30.68
C ILE A 25 -25.21 5.95 -31.52
N ASN A 26 -24.76 7.06 -30.93
CA ASN A 26 -23.49 7.64 -31.33
C ASN A 26 -22.42 6.76 -30.67
N GLU A 27 -21.83 5.87 -31.46
CA GLU A 27 -20.57 5.20 -31.13
C GLU A 27 -19.47 6.27 -30.99
N MET A 28 -19.45 6.98 -29.85
CA MET A 28 -18.19 7.49 -29.33
C MET A 28 -17.46 6.28 -28.80
N THR A 29 -16.45 5.83 -29.55
CA THR A 29 -15.42 4.92 -29.07
C THR A 29 -14.65 5.58 -27.93
N SER A 30 -15.24 5.66 -26.74
CA SER A 30 -14.52 6.02 -25.54
C SER A 30 -13.48 4.94 -25.33
N LYS A 31 -12.20 5.26 -25.58
CA LYS A 31 -11.08 4.35 -25.29
C LYS A 31 -11.22 3.89 -23.84
N ILE A 32 -11.58 2.61 -23.65
CA ILE A 32 -11.68 2.01 -22.33
C ILE A 32 -10.30 2.15 -21.69
N THR A 33 -10.20 3.01 -20.69
CA THR A 33 -8.94 3.32 -20.03
C THR A 33 -8.77 2.35 -18.86
N HIS A 34 -7.68 1.59 -18.86
CA HIS A 34 -7.40 0.60 -17.82
C HIS A 34 -7.48 1.20 -16.40
N ILE A 35 -8.00 0.46 -15.41
CA ILE A 35 -8.22 0.94 -14.04
C ILE A 35 -6.93 1.47 -13.38
N TYR A 36 -5.78 0.84 -13.68
CA TYR A 36 -4.45 1.29 -13.23
C TYR A 36 -4.02 2.68 -13.74
N LYS A 37 -4.71 3.25 -14.75
CA LYS A 37 -4.50 4.63 -15.21
C LYS A 37 -5.44 5.63 -14.52
N GLN A 38 -6.41 5.16 -13.75
CA GLN A 38 -7.45 5.96 -13.11
C GLN A 38 -7.28 6.01 -11.58
N LEU A 39 -6.03 5.98 -11.09
CA LEU A 39 -5.74 5.92 -9.65
C LEU A 39 -6.04 7.22 -8.91
N HIS A 40 -6.11 8.34 -9.63
CA HIS A 40 -6.23 9.69 -9.09
C HIS A 40 -7.44 10.39 -9.72
N PRO A 41 -8.63 10.34 -9.08
CA PRO A 41 -9.85 10.89 -9.66
C PRO A 41 -9.93 12.43 -9.62
N TRP A 42 -9.03 13.10 -8.90
CA TRP A 42 -9.06 14.54 -8.68
C TRP A 42 -8.48 15.33 -9.86
N LYS A 43 -9.07 16.49 -10.14
CA LYS A 43 -8.62 17.43 -11.18
C LYS A 43 -7.92 18.66 -10.60
N SER A 44 -8.23 19.01 -9.36
CA SER A 44 -7.63 20.13 -8.64
C SER A 44 -7.09 19.72 -7.28
N LYS A 45 -6.30 20.62 -6.69
CA LYS A 45 -5.77 20.49 -5.32
C LYS A 45 -6.89 20.40 -4.28
N PHE A 46 -7.97 21.15 -4.51
CA PHE A 46 -9.15 21.16 -3.64
C PHE A 46 -9.95 19.85 -3.75
N ASP A 47 -10.12 19.32 -4.97
CA ASP A 47 -10.78 18.02 -5.17
C ASP A 47 -9.99 16.90 -4.49
N CYS A 48 -8.66 16.95 -4.58
CA CYS A 48 -7.77 16.01 -3.91
C CYS A 48 -7.93 16.08 -2.39
N ALA A 49 -7.95 17.28 -1.80
CA ALA A 49 -8.16 17.46 -0.36
C ALA A 49 -9.54 16.93 0.07
N SER A 50 -10.59 17.28 -0.67
CA SER A 50 -11.96 16.85 -0.41
C SER A 50 -12.10 15.32 -0.49
N PHE A 51 -11.46 14.70 -1.49
CA PHE A 51 -11.38 13.25 -1.61
C PHE A 51 -10.71 12.62 -0.38
N LEU A 52 -9.56 13.15 0.06
CA LEU A 52 -8.87 12.62 1.24
C LEU A 52 -9.67 12.77 2.53
N CYS A 53 -10.43 13.85 2.68
CA CYS A 53 -11.35 14.02 3.80
C CYS A 53 -12.47 12.96 3.79
N GLN A 54 -12.97 12.57 2.62
CA GLN A 54 -13.93 11.46 2.48
C GLN A 54 -13.32 10.09 2.79
N GLN A 55 -11.99 9.95 2.66
CA GLN A 55 -11.26 8.73 2.99
C GLN A 55 -10.87 8.63 4.48
N MET A 56 -11.49 9.44 5.36
CA MET A 56 -11.21 9.38 6.79
C MET A 56 -11.70 8.06 7.39
N VAL A 57 -10.81 7.35 8.09
CA VAL A 57 -11.08 6.04 8.71
C VAL A 57 -11.04 6.10 10.25
N HIS A 58 -10.54 7.19 10.83
CA HIS A 58 -10.51 7.41 12.27
C HIS A 58 -10.49 8.90 12.59
N ALA A 59 -11.20 9.34 13.64
CA ALA A 59 -11.32 10.75 14.04
C ALA A 59 -11.69 10.90 15.53
N GLU A 60 -10.84 10.41 16.43
CA GLU A 60 -11.09 10.43 17.88
C GLU A 60 -9.87 10.92 18.65
N ASP A 61 -10.07 11.52 19.83
CA ASP A 61 -8.99 11.90 20.75
C ASP A 61 -7.89 12.82 20.15
N GLY A 62 -8.23 13.59 19.12
CA GLY A 62 -7.28 14.43 18.39
C GLY A 62 -6.33 13.64 17.47
N VAL A 63 -6.63 12.37 17.21
CA VAL A 63 -6.01 11.51 16.21
C VAL A 63 -6.94 11.39 15.03
N PHE A 64 -6.40 11.63 13.84
CA PHE A 64 -7.13 11.48 12.59
C PHE A 64 -6.37 10.50 11.72
N ALA A 65 -7.08 9.63 11.00
CA ALA A 65 -6.44 8.78 10.01
C ALA A 65 -7.24 8.75 8.73
N ILE A 66 -6.51 8.68 7.61
CA ILE A 66 -7.09 8.53 6.28
C ILE A 66 -6.59 7.26 5.61
N ASN A 67 -7.39 6.72 4.72
CA ASN A 67 -6.97 5.73 3.74
C ASN A 67 -6.26 6.44 2.58
N LYS A 68 -4.93 6.56 2.69
CA LYS A 68 -4.12 7.26 1.69
C LYS A 68 -4.10 6.48 0.38
N PRO A 69 -4.40 7.12 -0.77
CA PRO A 69 -4.30 6.47 -2.07
C PRO A 69 -2.83 6.22 -2.47
N TYR A 70 -2.67 5.38 -3.49
CA TYR A 70 -1.38 5.09 -4.12
C TYR A 70 -0.73 6.37 -4.68
N GLY A 71 0.59 6.49 -4.59
CA GLY A 71 1.36 7.53 -5.27
C GLY A 71 1.39 8.89 -4.56
N MET A 72 0.70 9.05 -3.43
CA MET A 72 0.80 10.23 -2.56
C MET A 72 1.84 9.99 -1.47
N GLY A 73 2.86 10.82 -1.39
CA GLY A 73 3.89 10.76 -0.35
C GLY A 73 3.93 12.01 0.50
N LEU A 74 4.68 11.92 1.61
CA LEU A 74 5.16 13.10 2.30
C LEU A 74 6.41 13.65 1.57
N LYS A 75 6.44 14.94 1.26
CA LYS A 75 7.62 15.71 0.88
C LYS A 75 8.59 15.73 2.06
N THR A 76 9.45 14.72 2.13
CA THR A 76 10.66 14.81 2.94
C THR A 76 11.59 15.79 2.24
N VAL A 77 11.50 17.08 2.59
CA VAL A 77 12.51 18.07 2.27
C VAL A 77 13.44 18.14 3.48
N THR A 78 14.49 17.33 3.47
CA THR A 78 15.70 17.64 4.24
C THR A 78 16.63 18.44 3.32
N GLU A 79 17.32 19.45 3.86
CA GLU A 79 18.20 20.36 3.12
C GLU A 79 19.30 19.61 2.33
N GLU A 80 19.73 18.44 2.80
CA GLU A 80 20.64 17.52 2.08
C GLU A 80 20.08 16.94 0.76
N MET A 81 18.76 16.96 0.55
CA MET A 81 18.13 16.45 -0.69
C MET A 81 18.11 17.46 -1.84
N ILE A 82 18.36 18.75 -1.55
CA ILE A 82 18.36 19.80 -2.57
C ILE A 82 19.60 19.67 -3.48
N SER A 83 20.71 19.17 -2.96
CA SER A 83 21.95 18.91 -3.72
C SER A 83 21.89 17.63 -4.58
N LYS A 84 20.97 16.69 -4.31
CA LYS A 84 20.82 15.40 -5.04
C LYS A 84 19.69 15.39 -6.10
N LYS A 85 19.17 16.56 -6.52
CA LYS A 85 18.03 16.67 -7.45
C LYS A 85 18.19 15.94 -8.79
N LYS A 86 19.41 15.64 -9.26
CA LYS A 86 19.64 14.83 -10.47
C LYS A 86 19.40 13.33 -10.26
N GLU A 87 19.63 12.78 -9.06
CA GLU A 87 19.51 11.35 -8.76
C GLU A 87 18.08 10.91 -8.45
N LYS A 88 17.27 11.79 -7.85
CA LYS A 88 15.87 11.47 -7.49
C LYS A 88 14.98 11.20 -8.72
N LYS A 89 15.31 11.82 -9.85
CA LYS A 89 14.55 11.68 -11.11
C LYS A 89 14.54 10.23 -11.61
N SER A 90 15.67 9.51 -11.57
CA SER A 90 15.74 8.12 -12.07
C SER A 90 14.96 7.15 -11.17
N VAL A 91 15.06 7.28 -9.85
CA VAL A 91 14.36 6.38 -8.92
C VAL A 91 12.84 6.59 -8.96
N ASP A 92 12.36 7.84 -9.04
CA ASP A 92 10.93 8.11 -9.23
C ASP A 92 10.43 7.64 -10.62
N LEU A 93 11.26 7.73 -11.67
CA LEU A 93 10.93 7.19 -13.01
C LEU A 93 10.82 5.67 -13.02
N LEU A 94 11.59 4.96 -12.19
CA LEU A 94 11.53 3.49 -12.07
C LEU A 94 10.31 3.00 -11.27
N HIS A 95 9.66 3.89 -10.51
CA HIS A 95 8.34 3.63 -9.90
C HIS A 95 7.19 4.16 -10.77
N ALA A 96 7.50 4.95 -11.80
CA ALA A 96 6.54 5.57 -12.73
C ALA A 96 6.05 4.61 -13.80
N GLY A 97 6.01 3.31 -13.49
CA GLY A 97 5.14 2.41 -14.19
C GLY A 97 3.65 2.79 -14.02
N GLY A 98 3.27 3.26 -12.83
CA GLY A 98 1.99 3.90 -12.56
C GLY A 98 2.16 5.41 -12.38
N ALA A 99 1.24 6.22 -12.93
CA ALA A 99 1.22 7.67 -12.74
C ALA A 99 1.26 7.99 -11.23
N GLY A 100 2.31 8.66 -10.76
CA GLY A 100 2.36 9.20 -9.41
C GLY A 100 1.34 10.34 -9.26
N SER A 101 0.87 10.59 -8.03
CA SER A 101 -0.07 11.69 -7.79
C SER A 101 0.57 13.03 -8.16
N THR A 102 -0.21 13.90 -8.80
CA THR A 102 0.19 15.28 -9.08
C THR A 102 0.46 16.08 -7.80
N TYR A 103 -0.17 15.72 -6.67
CA TYR A 103 -0.06 16.41 -5.40
C TYR A 103 0.52 15.51 -4.29
N SER A 104 1.34 16.09 -3.40
CA SER A 104 1.77 15.44 -2.16
C SER A 104 0.76 15.66 -1.03
N LEU A 105 0.91 14.93 0.08
CA LEU A 105 0.07 15.15 1.26
C LEU A 105 0.28 16.54 1.88
N GLU A 106 1.51 17.06 1.90
CA GLU A 106 1.80 18.42 2.38
C GLU A 106 1.21 19.50 1.49
N ASP A 107 1.13 19.23 0.19
CA ASP A 107 0.52 20.18 -0.73
C ASP A 107 -0.94 20.42 -0.30
N VAL A 108 -1.70 19.37 -0.05
CA VAL A 108 -3.13 19.43 0.27
C VAL A 108 -3.43 19.65 1.76
N LEU A 109 -2.47 19.44 2.65
CA LEU A 109 -2.65 19.55 4.10
C LEU A 109 -3.24 20.90 4.57
N PRO A 110 -2.86 22.07 4.03
CA PRO A 110 -3.51 23.34 4.39
C PRO A 110 -5.02 23.35 4.12
N ILE A 111 -5.46 22.78 2.99
CA ILE A 111 -6.88 22.71 2.61
C ILE A 111 -7.60 21.72 3.54
N ILE A 112 -6.97 20.59 3.87
CA ILE A 112 -7.53 19.62 4.83
C ILE A 112 -7.70 20.26 6.21
N ARG A 113 -6.74 21.07 6.68
CA ARG A 113 -6.84 21.80 7.95
C ARG A 113 -8.05 22.74 7.98
N GLU A 114 -8.27 23.45 6.88
CA GLU A 114 -9.41 24.35 6.72
C GLU A 114 -10.73 23.58 6.70
N GLN A 115 -10.86 22.55 5.86
CA GLN A 115 -12.08 21.73 5.74
C GLN A 115 -12.46 21.02 7.04
N LEU A 116 -11.49 20.61 7.84
CA LEU A 116 -11.73 19.96 9.13
C LEU A 116 -11.85 20.94 10.30
N GLY A 117 -11.59 22.23 10.10
CA GLY A 117 -11.50 23.21 11.19
C GLY A 117 -10.37 22.90 12.19
N LYS A 118 -9.27 22.27 11.72
CA LYS A 118 -8.13 21.81 12.53
C LYS A 118 -6.84 22.50 12.10
N PRO A 119 -6.55 23.74 12.53
CA PRO A 119 -5.39 24.50 12.06
C PRO A 119 -4.04 23.84 12.42
N ASN A 120 -4.00 23.09 13.52
CA ASN A 120 -2.79 22.45 14.05
C ASN A 120 -2.58 21.00 13.56
N LEU A 121 -3.33 20.54 12.56
CA LEU A 121 -3.23 19.18 12.05
C LEU A 121 -1.84 18.90 11.44
N VAL A 122 -1.14 17.88 11.94
CA VAL A 122 0.18 17.47 11.45
C VAL A 122 0.21 15.98 11.14
N ALA A 123 0.90 15.59 10.06
CA ALA A 123 1.13 14.17 9.76
C ALA A 123 2.17 13.60 10.75
N VAL A 124 1.84 12.47 11.39
CA VAL A 124 2.71 11.84 12.40
C VAL A 124 3.30 10.52 11.89
N LYS A 125 2.49 9.70 11.22
CA LYS A 125 2.92 8.45 10.58
C LYS A 125 2.23 8.30 9.24
N CYS A 126 2.98 8.05 8.19
CA CYS A 126 2.46 7.91 6.83
C CYS A 126 2.93 6.58 6.25
N ALA A 127 2.06 5.94 5.47
CA ALA A 127 2.47 4.87 4.56
C ALA A 127 3.46 5.43 3.52
N GLU A 128 4.41 4.62 3.03
CA GLU A 128 5.33 5.06 1.98
C GLU A 128 4.57 5.55 0.73
N LYS A 129 5.20 6.39 -0.09
CA LYS A 129 4.56 7.07 -1.25
C LYS A 129 3.72 6.11 -2.10
N TYR A 130 4.26 4.93 -2.40
CA TYR A 130 3.65 3.93 -3.27
C TYR A 130 2.88 2.84 -2.54
N ASN A 131 2.83 2.88 -1.20
CA ASN A 131 1.92 2.03 -0.44
C ASN A 131 0.59 2.80 -0.26
N SER A 132 -0.54 2.14 -0.46
CA SER A 132 -1.83 2.68 -0.05
C SER A 132 -2.11 2.38 1.43
N GLY A 133 -3.14 2.97 2.04
CA GLY A 133 -3.59 2.62 3.39
C GLY A 133 -3.31 3.67 4.45
N VAL A 134 -3.23 3.22 5.71
CA VAL A 134 -3.31 4.10 6.89
C VAL A 134 -2.25 5.22 6.87
N THR A 135 -2.71 6.46 6.98
CA THR A 135 -1.89 7.64 7.31
C THR A 135 -2.51 8.37 8.48
N VAL A 136 -1.71 8.61 9.53
CA VAL A 136 -2.15 9.17 10.81
C VAL A 136 -1.66 10.62 10.95
N PHE A 137 -2.60 11.47 11.35
CA PHE A 137 -2.43 12.86 11.72
C PHE A 137 -2.81 13.08 13.18
N ALA A 138 -2.36 14.20 13.73
CA ALA A 138 -2.76 14.66 15.05
C ALA A 138 -3.06 16.16 15.02
N ASP A 139 -4.10 16.60 15.74
CA ASP A 139 -4.51 18.02 15.79
C ASP A 139 -3.94 18.79 16.98
N ASN A 140 -3.29 18.10 17.92
CA ASN A 140 -2.72 18.72 19.12
C ASN A 140 -1.43 18.00 19.57
N LYS A 141 -0.62 18.72 20.37
CA LYS A 141 0.67 18.22 20.85
C LYS A 141 0.54 16.95 21.69
N LYS A 142 -0.51 16.82 22.52
CA LYS A 142 -0.76 15.63 23.34
C LYS A 142 -1.00 14.38 22.48
N ALA A 143 -1.75 14.51 21.39
CA ALA A 143 -1.95 13.43 20.43
C ALA A 143 -0.66 13.07 19.69
N VAL A 144 0.10 14.07 19.22
CA VAL A 144 1.43 13.86 18.60
C VAL A 144 2.35 13.06 19.54
N ASP A 145 2.46 13.49 20.79
CA ASP A 145 3.35 12.87 21.77
C ASP A 145 2.88 11.45 22.11
N ARG A 146 1.56 11.22 22.28
CA ARG A 146 1.03 9.86 22.49
C ARG A 146 1.36 8.91 21.35
N ILE A 147 1.14 9.31 20.10
CA ILE A 147 1.46 8.48 18.92
C ILE A 147 2.97 8.20 18.88
N LYS A 148 3.81 9.23 19.05
CA LYS A 148 5.28 9.07 19.04
C LYS A 148 5.75 8.13 20.15
N GLN A 149 5.26 8.30 21.38
CA GLN A 149 5.62 7.44 22.51
C GLN A 149 5.17 6.00 22.29
N SER A 150 3.99 5.78 21.75
CA SER A 150 3.51 4.47 21.35
C SER A 150 4.45 3.78 20.35
N LEU A 151 4.83 4.48 19.27
CA LEU A 151 5.77 3.96 18.27
C LEU A 151 7.18 3.73 18.84
N LEU A 152 7.64 4.58 19.76
CA LEU A 152 8.93 4.40 20.44
C LEU A 152 8.92 3.17 21.35
N ARG A 153 7.82 2.91 22.06
CA ARG A 153 7.63 1.73 22.93
C ARG A 153 7.50 0.44 22.13
N ALA A 154 6.95 0.49 20.93
CA ALA A 154 6.80 -0.67 20.05
C ALA A 154 8.15 -1.28 19.62
N LYS A 155 9.17 -0.42 19.40
CA LYS A 155 10.49 -0.83 18.88
C LYS A 155 11.24 -1.84 19.75
N PRO A 156 11.53 -1.58 21.04
CA PRO A 156 12.26 -2.54 21.87
C PRO A 156 11.45 -3.82 22.10
N LYS A 157 10.12 -3.72 22.16
CA LYS A 157 9.20 -4.88 22.29
C LYS A 157 9.05 -5.69 20.98
N LYS A 158 9.60 -5.20 19.85
CA LYS A 158 9.45 -5.80 18.50
C LYS A 158 7.98 -6.13 18.18
N ILE A 159 7.08 -5.22 18.52
CA ILE A 159 5.65 -5.40 18.24
C ILE A 159 5.45 -5.27 16.73
N LEU A 160 4.78 -6.25 16.13
CA LEU A 160 4.39 -6.25 14.72
C LEU A 160 3.23 -5.28 14.49
N ASN A 161 3.55 -3.99 14.52
CA ASN A 161 2.56 -2.93 14.61
C ASN A 161 2.04 -2.44 13.25
N SER A 162 2.67 -2.83 12.14
CA SER A 162 2.26 -2.45 10.79
C SER A 162 1.84 -3.70 10.03
N LYS A 163 0.56 -3.82 9.69
CA LYS A 163 0.00 -4.95 8.94
C LYS A 163 -0.31 -4.53 7.51
N PHE A 164 0.34 -5.20 6.58
CA PHE A 164 0.17 -5.02 5.15
C PHE A 164 -0.57 -6.19 4.53
N TYR A 165 -1.28 -5.90 3.46
CA TYR A 165 -1.73 -6.89 2.50
C TYR A 165 -1.05 -6.61 1.17
N ILE A 166 -0.49 -7.67 0.58
CA ILE A 166 0.19 -7.60 -0.70
C ILE A 166 -0.38 -8.64 -1.66
N VAL A 167 -0.43 -8.27 -2.94
CA VAL A 167 -0.67 -9.23 -4.04
C VAL A 167 0.68 -9.57 -4.66
N SER A 168 0.94 -10.86 -4.89
CA SER A 168 2.14 -11.31 -5.59
C SER A 168 1.75 -12.19 -6.78
N PRO A 169 2.45 -12.07 -7.94
CA PRO A 169 2.25 -12.98 -9.07
C PRO A 169 2.82 -14.38 -8.82
N PHE A 170 3.40 -14.63 -7.64
CA PHE A 170 3.95 -15.92 -7.25
C PHE A 170 3.42 -16.32 -5.87
N THR A 171 3.48 -17.62 -5.59
CA THR A 171 3.29 -18.16 -4.25
C THR A 171 4.67 -18.27 -3.58
N PRO A 172 4.78 -18.01 -2.27
CA PRO A 172 6.02 -18.23 -1.53
C PRO A 172 6.55 -19.65 -1.71
N TYR A 173 7.86 -19.81 -1.53
CA TYR A 173 8.54 -21.11 -1.61
C TYR A 173 7.84 -22.19 -0.75
N GLU A 174 7.86 -23.44 -1.22
CA GLU A 174 7.24 -24.58 -0.55
C GLU A 174 7.71 -24.68 0.91
N GLY A 175 6.76 -24.69 1.85
CA GLY A 175 7.00 -24.67 3.30
C GLY A 175 6.47 -23.42 4.01
N HIS A 176 6.27 -22.30 3.30
CA HIS A 176 5.82 -21.04 3.90
C HIS A 176 4.42 -20.60 3.46
N LYS A 177 3.49 -21.56 3.31
CA LYS A 177 2.08 -21.24 3.03
C LYS A 177 1.32 -20.81 4.30
N ASN A 178 1.83 -21.21 5.47
CA ASN A 178 1.27 -20.88 6.78
C ASN A 178 1.99 -19.68 7.41
N LEU A 179 1.54 -19.28 8.60
CA LEU A 179 2.20 -18.25 9.40
C LEU A 179 3.69 -18.57 9.56
N HIS A 180 4.53 -17.70 9.02
CA HIS A 180 5.98 -17.72 9.19
C HIS A 180 6.41 -16.44 9.87
N GLU A 181 7.25 -16.55 10.89
CA GLU A 181 7.77 -15.41 11.63
C GLU A 181 9.29 -15.52 11.73
N GLU A 182 9.99 -14.42 11.45
CA GLU A 182 11.44 -14.34 11.58
C GLU A 182 11.92 -12.95 12.02
N SER A 183 13.17 -12.91 12.50
CA SER A 183 13.92 -11.68 12.70
C SER A 183 15.02 -11.58 11.64
N VAL A 184 15.04 -10.47 10.92
CA VAL A 184 15.97 -10.20 9.83
C VAL A 184 16.77 -8.93 10.08
N GLY A 185 17.98 -8.90 9.57
CA GLY A 185 18.81 -7.70 9.48
C GLY A 185 18.59 -7.01 8.14
N ILE A 186 18.58 -5.68 8.12
CA ILE A 186 18.65 -4.88 6.90
C ILE A 186 19.84 -3.93 6.97
N THR A 187 20.61 -3.89 5.90
CA THR A 187 21.75 -2.98 5.74
C THR A 187 21.74 -2.37 4.34
N LEU A 188 22.42 -1.23 4.18
CA LEU A 188 22.62 -0.59 2.88
C LEU A 188 24.00 -0.99 2.35
N GLN A 189 24.03 -1.75 1.26
CA GLN A 189 25.28 -2.16 0.61
C GLN A 189 25.49 -1.37 -0.68
N ARG A 190 26.73 -0.93 -0.90
CA ARG A 190 27.15 -0.30 -2.16
C ARG A 190 28.03 -1.29 -2.92
N ASN A 191 27.64 -1.61 -4.16
CA ASN A 191 28.51 -2.29 -5.12
C ASN A 191 29.12 -1.23 -6.04
N ALA A 192 30.38 -1.41 -6.46
CA ALA A 192 31.03 -0.58 -7.47
C ALA A 192 30.25 -0.49 -8.80
N MET A 193 29.47 -1.54 -9.14
CA MET A 193 28.66 -1.58 -10.35
C MET A 193 27.30 -0.87 -10.23
N HIS A 194 26.86 -0.57 -9.00
CA HIS A 194 25.55 0.06 -8.76
C HIS A 194 25.70 1.55 -8.56
N LYS A 195 24.77 2.34 -9.10
CA LYS A 195 24.81 3.81 -8.94
C LYS A 195 24.55 4.23 -7.49
N HIS A 196 23.80 3.43 -6.75
CA HIS A 196 23.33 3.76 -5.41
C HIS A 196 23.50 2.59 -4.44
N ALA A 197 23.63 2.92 -3.15
CA ALA A 197 23.55 1.92 -2.09
C ALA A 197 22.14 1.32 -2.04
N GLN A 198 22.05 0.01 -1.84
CA GLN A 198 20.80 -0.73 -1.91
C GLN A 198 20.54 -1.46 -0.60
N PRO A 199 19.27 -1.56 -0.17
CA PRO A 199 18.92 -2.40 0.97
C PRO A 199 19.13 -3.88 0.62
N VAL A 200 19.83 -4.58 1.51
CA VAL A 200 20.08 -6.03 1.45
C VAL A 200 19.62 -6.66 2.76
N LEU A 201 18.90 -7.78 2.64
CA LEU A 201 18.42 -8.57 3.75
C LEU A 201 19.52 -9.51 4.23
N LEU A 202 19.72 -9.62 5.54
CA LEU A 202 20.68 -10.50 6.17
C LEU A 202 19.96 -11.40 7.19
N ARG A 203 20.25 -12.70 7.16
CA ARG A 203 19.85 -13.64 8.22
C ARG A 203 21.00 -13.91 9.19
N ASP A 204 22.23 -13.80 8.71
CA ASP A 204 23.45 -13.90 9.51
C ASP A 204 24.10 -12.52 9.66
N PHE A 205 24.27 -12.08 10.90
CA PHE A 205 24.94 -10.82 11.25
C PHE A 205 25.40 -10.84 12.70
N SER A 206 26.42 -10.04 13.02
CA SER A 206 26.95 -9.96 14.39
C SER A 206 26.12 -9.02 15.28
N THR A 207 26.06 -9.31 16.58
CA THR A 207 25.48 -8.38 17.57
C THR A 207 26.21 -7.04 17.61
N ASN A 208 27.51 -7.04 17.32
CA ASN A 208 28.32 -5.83 17.22
C ASN A 208 27.90 -4.94 16.04
N SER A 209 27.57 -5.53 14.88
CA SER A 209 27.06 -4.77 13.73
C SER A 209 25.72 -4.09 14.03
N VAL A 210 24.87 -4.73 14.84
CA VAL A 210 23.63 -4.10 15.33
C VAL A 210 23.95 -2.94 16.29
N LYS A 211 24.86 -3.14 17.26
CA LYS A 211 25.29 -2.09 18.20
C LYS A 211 25.91 -0.88 17.49
N ARG A 212 26.68 -1.11 16.42
CA ARG A 212 27.26 -0.06 15.56
C ARG A 212 26.28 0.55 14.56
N GLN A 213 25.01 0.13 14.57
CA GLN A 213 23.96 0.60 13.67
C GLN A 213 24.23 0.35 12.17
N GLU A 214 25.12 -0.59 11.85
CA GLU A 214 25.39 -1.05 10.47
C GLU A 214 24.25 -1.93 9.95
N VAL A 215 23.59 -2.63 10.87
CA VAL A 215 22.44 -3.52 10.60
C VAL A 215 21.27 -3.08 11.48
N SER A 216 20.14 -2.81 10.84
CA SER A 216 18.88 -2.58 11.55
C SER A 216 18.13 -3.91 11.66
N LEU A 217 17.66 -4.24 12.87
CA LEU A 217 16.84 -5.42 13.11
C LEU A 217 15.37 -5.13 12.81
N ALA A 218 14.71 -6.09 12.16
CA ALA A 218 13.26 -6.07 11.97
C ALA A 218 12.67 -7.45 12.23
N ARG A 219 11.56 -7.47 12.97
CA ARG A 219 10.70 -8.65 13.09
C ARG A 219 9.65 -8.57 12.01
N VAL A 220 9.46 -9.67 11.31
CA VAL A 220 8.49 -9.80 10.22
C VAL A 220 7.74 -11.11 10.41
N ALA A 221 6.43 -11.07 10.21
CA ALA A 221 5.61 -12.24 10.05
C ALA A 221 4.87 -12.15 8.72
N PHE A 222 4.67 -13.27 8.04
CA PHE A 222 3.74 -13.32 6.93
C PHE A 222 2.86 -14.56 6.98
N ASN A 223 1.70 -14.46 6.35
CA ASN A 223 0.74 -15.54 6.25
C ASN A 223 0.02 -15.44 4.90
N VAL A 224 0.01 -16.54 4.14
CA VAL A 224 -0.70 -16.56 2.86
C VAL A 224 -2.20 -16.69 3.14
N LYS A 225 -2.97 -15.72 2.65
CA LYS A 225 -4.42 -15.61 2.91
C LYS A 225 -5.26 -16.23 1.82
N SER A 226 -4.78 -16.16 0.58
CA SER A 226 -5.43 -16.77 -0.58
C SER A 226 -4.37 -17.11 -1.63
N ILE A 227 -4.58 -18.21 -2.34
CA ILE A 227 -3.77 -18.60 -3.51
C ILE A 227 -4.76 -18.85 -4.64
N SER A 228 -4.50 -18.29 -5.81
CA SER A 228 -5.30 -18.54 -7.01
C SER A 228 -4.98 -19.92 -7.60
N PRO A 229 -5.84 -20.47 -8.47
CA PRO A 229 -5.51 -21.69 -9.22
C PRO A 229 -4.24 -21.58 -10.07
N ASP A 230 -3.88 -20.37 -10.49
CA ASP A 230 -2.73 -20.09 -11.35
C ASP A 230 -1.44 -19.74 -10.57
N GLY A 231 -1.50 -19.68 -9.24
CA GLY A 231 -0.34 -19.54 -8.36
C GLY A 231 -0.04 -18.10 -7.89
N GLU A 232 -0.87 -17.12 -8.22
CA GLU A 232 -0.84 -15.80 -7.58
C GLU A 232 -1.30 -15.89 -6.13
N SER A 233 -0.81 -14.98 -5.28
CA SER A 233 -1.11 -15.02 -3.86
C SER A 233 -1.48 -13.67 -3.28
N LEU A 234 -2.40 -13.70 -2.30
CA LEU A 234 -2.67 -12.61 -1.37
C LEU A 234 -1.99 -12.96 -0.04
N VAL A 235 -1.09 -12.10 0.42
CA VAL A 235 -0.28 -12.35 1.62
C VAL A 235 -0.49 -11.22 2.62
N GLU A 236 -0.78 -11.59 3.87
CA GLU A 236 -0.71 -10.67 5.00
C GLU A 236 0.75 -10.62 5.47
N VAL A 237 1.33 -9.42 5.56
CA VAL A 237 2.70 -9.22 6.06
C VAL A 237 2.65 -8.23 7.22
N SER A 238 3.02 -8.68 8.42
CA SER A 238 3.09 -7.85 9.61
C SER A 238 4.54 -7.54 9.96
N MET A 239 4.83 -6.27 10.25
CA MET A 239 6.21 -5.78 10.43
C MET A 239 6.31 -4.86 11.65
N ALA A 240 7.42 -4.98 12.37
CA ALA A 240 7.75 -4.06 13.47
C ALA A 240 8.42 -2.76 13.01
N GLU A 241 9.05 -2.77 11.82
CA GLU A 241 9.69 -1.62 11.20
C GLU A 241 9.43 -1.67 9.69
N THR A 242 9.30 -0.50 9.06
CA THR A 242 8.94 -0.40 7.64
C THR A 242 9.92 0.46 6.85
N LYS A 243 11.09 0.79 7.42
CA LYS A 243 12.11 1.62 6.78
C LYS A 243 12.82 0.91 5.63
N ASN A 244 13.54 1.69 4.83
CA ASN A 244 14.44 1.20 3.77
C ASN A 244 13.77 0.27 2.76
N ASN A 245 12.48 0.48 2.47
CA ASN A 245 11.66 -0.41 1.63
C ASN A 245 11.67 -1.87 2.11
N LEU A 246 11.80 -2.12 3.42
CA LEU A 246 11.95 -3.46 3.97
C LEU A 246 10.83 -4.41 3.51
N LEU A 247 9.57 -3.94 3.44
CA LEU A 247 8.45 -4.75 2.97
C LEU A 247 8.74 -5.34 1.59
N ARG A 248 9.17 -4.50 0.64
CA ARG A 248 9.42 -4.87 -0.74
C ARG A 248 10.64 -5.78 -0.88
N VAL A 249 11.72 -5.44 -0.18
CA VAL A 249 12.96 -6.24 -0.17
C VAL A 249 12.71 -7.61 0.44
N TYR A 250 11.97 -7.67 1.55
CA TYR A 250 11.60 -8.92 2.21
C TYR A 250 10.73 -9.80 1.30
N CYS A 251 9.69 -9.23 0.68
CA CYS A 251 8.82 -9.96 -0.25
C CYS A 251 9.60 -10.52 -1.45
N ALA A 252 10.52 -9.74 -2.03
CA ALA A 252 11.38 -10.23 -3.11
C ALA A 252 12.34 -11.34 -2.64
N ASP A 253 12.91 -11.22 -1.44
CA ASP A 253 13.77 -12.26 -0.86
C ASP A 253 13.00 -13.57 -0.61
N MET A 254 11.74 -13.48 -0.19
CA MET A 254 10.83 -14.62 0.00
C MET A 254 10.21 -15.16 -1.31
N LEU A 255 10.73 -14.74 -2.47
CA LEU A 255 10.26 -15.15 -3.81
C LEU A 255 8.79 -14.81 -4.10
N MET A 256 8.25 -13.84 -3.37
CA MET A 256 6.90 -13.31 -3.52
C MET A 256 6.94 -11.81 -3.82
N PRO A 257 7.63 -11.37 -4.90
CA PRO A 257 7.73 -9.95 -5.23
C PRO A 257 6.33 -9.34 -5.35
N ILE A 258 6.15 -8.14 -4.81
CA ILE A 258 4.83 -7.49 -4.81
C ILE A 258 4.46 -7.11 -6.25
N LEU A 259 3.23 -7.37 -6.66
CA LEU A 259 2.71 -6.96 -7.97
C LEU A 259 2.81 -5.43 -8.13
N GLY A 260 3.40 -4.97 -9.24
CA GLY A 260 3.75 -3.56 -9.48
C GLY A 260 5.04 -3.10 -8.80
N ASP A 261 5.84 -4.00 -8.22
CA ASP A 261 7.16 -3.65 -7.70
C ASP A 261 8.21 -3.60 -8.81
N HIS A 262 8.31 -2.47 -9.48
CA HIS A 262 9.33 -2.26 -10.52
C HIS A 262 10.73 -1.97 -9.98
N LEU A 263 10.94 -1.88 -8.65
CA LEU A 263 12.24 -1.54 -8.06
C LEU A 263 13.01 -2.78 -7.60
N TYR A 264 12.33 -3.72 -6.93
CA TYR A 264 13.01 -4.87 -6.32
C TYR A 264 12.62 -6.21 -6.95
N SER A 265 11.61 -6.27 -7.83
CA SER A 265 11.26 -7.52 -8.53
C SER A 265 12.38 -8.04 -9.42
N SER A 266 13.33 -7.19 -9.85
CA SER A 266 14.51 -7.65 -10.60
C SER A 266 15.36 -8.66 -9.81
N ARG A 267 15.19 -8.74 -8.48
CA ARG A 267 15.86 -9.73 -7.61
C ARG A 267 15.22 -11.12 -7.65
N VAL A 268 14.15 -11.29 -8.42
CA VAL A 268 13.45 -12.56 -8.61
C VAL A 268 13.48 -12.91 -10.09
N GLY A 269 14.17 -13.99 -10.42
CA GLY A 269 14.18 -14.59 -11.75
C GLY A 269 13.21 -15.77 -11.83
N VAL A 270 13.02 -16.31 -13.03
CA VAL A 270 12.30 -17.57 -13.24
C VAL A 270 13.23 -18.53 -13.97
N VAL A 271 13.52 -19.68 -13.36
CA VAL A 271 14.36 -20.74 -13.92
C VAL A 271 13.52 -22.00 -14.00
N GLN A 272 13.32 -22.55 -15.20
CA GLN A 272 12.45 -23.73 -15.43
C GLN A 272 11.04 -23.60 -14.84
N GLY A 273 10.48 -22.39 -14.87
CA GLY A 273 9.13 -22.11 -14.34
C GLY A 273 9.06 -21.87 -12.83
N LEU A 274 10.18 -21.99 -12.10
CA LEU A 274 10.25 -21.73 -10.67
C LEU A 274 10.86 -20.37 -10.39
N ALA A 275 10.30 -19.65 -9.41
CA ALA A 275 10.87 -18.38 -8.95
C ALA A 275 12.20 -18.63 -8.24
N THR A 276 13.24 -17.86 -8.60
CA THR A 276 14.60 -18.03 -8.08
C THR A 276 15.16 -16.69 -7.62
N ARG A 277 15.84 -16.70 -6.47
CA ARG A 277 16.45 -15.50 -5.89
C ARG A 277 17.71 -15.15 -6.67
N LEU A 278 17.84 -13.90 -7.09
CA LEU A 278 19.04 -13.35 -7.68
C LEU A 278 19.81 -12.54 -6.62
N ASN A 279 21.14 -12.64 -6.65
CA ASN A 279 21.98 -11.93 -5.70
C ASN A 279 21.81 -10.40 -5.89
N PRO A 280 21.40 -9.64 -4.85
CA PRO A 280 21.27 -8.18 -4.92
C PRO A 280 22.57 -7.46 -5.35
N LEU A 281 23.73 -8.06 -5.12
CA LEU A 281 25.01 -7.50 -5.58
C LEU A 281 25.17 -7.55 -7.10
N HIS A 282 24.49 -8.44 -7.79
CA HIS A 282 24.59 -8.59 -9.25
C HIS A 282 23.43 -7.94 -10.01
N VAL A 283 22.37 -7.51 -9.31
CA VAL A 283 21.18 -6.94 -9.95
C VAL A 283 20.84 -5.59 -9.35
N GLU A 284 21.02 -4.53 -10.15
CA GLU A 284 20.63 -3.18 -9.75
C GLU A 284 19.10 -3.08 -9.62
N SER A 285 18.64 -2.33 -8.63
CA SER A 285 17.22 -2.14 -8.32
C SER A 285 16.61 -1.21 -9.35
N GLY A 286 15.51 -1.64 -9.94
CA GLY A 286 14.88 -0.94 -11.05
C GLY A 286 15.71 -0.93 -12.33
N SER A 287 16.70 -1.81 -12.46
CA SER A 287 17.35 -2.05 -13.76
C SER A 287 16.36 -2.58 -14.80
N VAL A 288 15.35 -3.34 -14.36
CA VAL A 288 14.32 -3.95 -15.20
C VAL A 288 12.99 -3.85 -14.48
N ALA A 289 11.94 -3.46 -15.21
CA ALA A 289 10.57 -3.50 -14.70
C ALA A 289 10.17 -4.93 -14.32
N GLN A 290 9.22 -5.07 -13.38
CA GLN A 290 8.69 -6.38 -13.01
C GLN A 290 8.19 -7.14 -14.23
N LYS A 291 8.71 -8.35 -14.42
CA LYS A 291 8.23 -9.31 -15.42
C LYS A 291 7.04 -10.06 -14.83
N ILE A 292 5.84 -9.68 -15.23
CA ILE A 292 4.59 -10.33 -14.81
C ILE A 292 4.35 -11.55 -15.73
N PRO A 293 4.05 -12.75 -15.18
CA PRO A 293 3.72 -13.92 -15.98
C PRO A 293 2.61 -13.65 -16.98
N GLU A 294 2.68 -14.25 -18.17
CA GLU A 294 1.71 -13.99 -19.25
C GLU A 294 0.26 -14.29 -18.84
N LYS A 295 0.05 -15.37 -18.07
CA LYS A 295 -1.27 -15.74 -17.55
C LYS A 295 -1.85 -14.63 -16.66
N THR A 296 -1.08 -14.20 -15.67
CA THR A 296 -1.42 -13.07 -14.79
C THR A 296 -1.70 -11.81 -15.60
N ARG A 297 -0.88 -11.48 -16.60
CA ARG A 297 -1.13 -10.32 -17.48
C ARG A 297 -2.46 -10.42 -18.21
N LYS A 298 -2.82 -11.59 -18.75
CA LYS A 298 -4.10 -11.81 -19.43
C LYS A 298 -5.28 -11.62 -18.49
N LEU A 299 -5.21 -12.17 -17.27
CA LEU A 299 -6.24 -11.98 -16.24
C LEU A 299 -6.39 -10.51 -15.85
N LEU A 300 -5.28 -9.78 -15.77
CA LEU A 300 -5.26 -8.33 -15.51
C LEU A 300 -5.52 -7.48 -16.75
N GLN A 301 -5.91 -8.06 -17.89
CA GLN A 301 -6.22 -7.33 -19.12
C GLN A 301 -5.05 -6.45 -19.61
N LEU A 302 -3.81 -6.87 -19.34
CA LEU A 302 -2.57 -6.23 -19.78
C LEU A 302 -2.14 -6.84 -21.13
N ILE A 303 -2.64 -6.22 -22.21
CA ILE A 303 -2.55 -6.73 -23.58
C ILE A 303 -1.09 -6.93 -24.00
N ARG A 304 -0.23 -5.92 -23.77
CA ARG A 304 1.17 -5.95 -24.20
C ARG A 304 2.11 -6.13 -23.00
N PRO A 305 3.27 -6.79 -23.16
CA PRO A 305 4.22 -6.95 -22.05
C PRO A 305 4.62 -5.63 -21.39
N GLU A 306 4.78 -4.56 -22.17
CA GLU A 306 5.10 -3.21 -21.69
C GLU A 306 3.98 -2.57 -20.85
N ASP A 307 2.74 -3.05 -20.98
CA ASP A 307 1.64 -2.60 -20.15
C ASP A 307 1.82 -3.06 -18.69
N SER A 308 2.76 -3.97 -18.40
CA SER A 308 3.15 -4.28 -17.01
C SER A 308 3.67 -3.06 -16.27
N ASN A 309 4.25 -2.08 -16.97
CA ASN A 309 4.74 -0.85 -16.35
C ASN A 309 3.59 -0.14 -15.65
N ILE A 310 2.48 0.10 -16.36
CA ILE A 310 1.10 0.06 -15.85
C ILE A 310 0.80 0.01 -14.35
N VAL A 311 1.25 -1.10 -13.78
CA VAL A 311 0.68 -1.74 -12.61
C VAL A 311 1.19 -1.03 -11.35
N PRO A 312 0.30 -0.43 -10.54
CA PRO A 312 0.72 0.18 -9.30
C PRO A 312 1.20 -0.89 -8.31
N LEU A 313 2.02 -0.49 -7.35
CA LEU A 313 2.41 -1.37 -6.25
C LEU A 313 1.17 -1.82 -5.46
N HIS A 314 0.91 -3.11 -5.45
CA HIS A 314 -0.17 -3.74 -4.69
C HIS A 314 0.27 -4.01 -3.26
N ALA A 315 0.64 -2.94 -2.55
CA ALA A 315 0.92 -2.95 -1.13
C ALA A 315 -0.02 -1.99 -0.40
N HIS A 316 -0.79 -2.53 0.52
CA HIS A 316 -1.77 -1.77 1.30
C HIS A 316 -1.48 -1.91 2.79
N LEU A 317 -1.15 -0.80 3.47
CA LEU A 317 -1.06 -0.74 4.93
C LEU A 317 -2.49 -0.78 5.49
N TYR A 318 -2.97 -2.01 5.70
CA TYR A 318 -4.32 -2.29 6.13
C TYR A 318 -4.56 -1.88 7.59
N SER A 319 -3.61 -2.13 8.48
CA SER A 319 -3.77 -1.80 9.90
C SER A 319 -2.47 -1.29 10.53
N LEU A 320 -2.62 -0.30 11.40
CA LEU A 320 -1.55 0.23 12.26
C LEU A 320 -1.99 0.12 13.72
N VAL A 321 -1.18 -0.59 14.51
CA VAL A 321 -1.35 -0.72 15.96
C VAL A 321 -0.48 0.29 16.68
N LEU A 322 -1.08 1.06 17.57
CA LEU A 322 -0.41 1.97 18.48
C LEU A 322 -0.48 1.36 19.89
N PRO A 323 0.54 0.58 20.32
CA PRO A 323 0.53 -0.03 21.63
C PRO A 323 0.62 1.02 22.74
N ASP A 324 0.04 0.71 23.90
CA ASP A 324 0.05 1.57 25.07
C ASP A 324 -0.47 3.01 24.80
N PHE A 325 -1.42 3.16 23.87
CA PHE A 325 -1.96 4.47 23.46
C PHE A 325 -2.93 5.05 24.50
N TYR A 326 -3.82 4.20 25.04
CA TYR A 326 -4.80 4.58 26.07
C TYR A 326 -4.32 4.28 27.50
N GLY A 327 -3.03 3.96 27.66
CA GLY A 327 -2.45 3.47 28.91
C GLY A 327 -1.87 2.08 28.75
N ARG A 328 -1.34 1.51 29.84
CA ARG A 328 -0.66 0.22 29.83
C ARG A 328 -1.55 -0.88 29.26
N ASP A 329 -1.03 -1.61 28.28
CA ASP A 329 -1.69 -2.75 27.62
C ASP A 329 -3.03 -2.40 26.96
N LYS A 330 -3.26 -1.10 26.67
CA LYS A 330 -4.42 -0.61 25.93
C LYS A 330 -3.96 0.06 24.63
N GLU A 331 -4.17 -0.62 23.51
CA GLU A 331 -3.77 -0.18 22.19
C GLU A 331 -4.86 0.62 21.47
N LEU A 332 -4.43 1.42 20.49
CA LEU A 332 -5.29 1.99 19.45
C LEU A 332 -4.96 1.30 18.15
N THR A 333 -5.93 0.62 17.55
CA THR A 333 -5.79 -0.04 16.24
C THR A 333 -6.57 0.73 15.19
N ILE A 334 -5.87 1.19 14.15
CA ILE A 334 -6.44 1.96 13.05
C ILE A 334 -6.37 1.10 11.80
N SER A 335 -7.51 0.82 11.18
CA SER A 335 -7.60 0.04 9.95
C SER A 335 -8.10 0.86 8.77
N ALA A 336 -7.67 0.52 7.56
CA ALA A 336 -8.11 1.12 6.31
C ALA A 336 -8.70 0.04 5.38
N PRO A 337 -9.83 0.32 4.70
CA PRO A 337 -10.40 -0.63 3.75
C PRO A 337 -9.54 -0.73 2.49
N PHE A 338 -9.58 -1.88 1.81
CA PHE A 338 -8.90 -2.03 0.53
C PHE A 338 -9.39 -1.01 -0.51
N PRO A 339 -8.49 -0.33 -1.25
CA PRO A 339 -8.88 0.55 -2.34
C PRO A 339 -9.48 -0.26 -3.50
N GLU A 340 -10.33 0.38 -4.32
CA GLU A 340 -11.06 -0.29 -5.40
C GLU A 340 -10.15 -1.02 -6.39
N MET A 341 -9.03 -0.40 -6.77
CA MET A 341 -8.03 -1.01 -7.64
C MET A 341 -7.47 -2.32 -7.06
N PHE A 342 -7.21 -2.36 -5.75
CA PHE A 342 -6.69 -3.56 -5.08
C PHE A 342 -7.74 -4.68 -5.08
N LYS A 343 -9.01 -4.33 -4.78
CA LYS A 343 -10.14 -5.26 -4.84
C LYS A 343 -10.36 -5.80 -6.26
N TRP A 344 -10.30 -4.93 -7.26
CA TRP A 344 -10.40 -5.32 -8.67
C TRP A 344 -9.33 -6.33 -9.04
N THR A 345 -8.07 -6.09 -8.66
CA THR A 345 -6.97 -7.04 -8.89
C THR A 345 -7.20 -8.36 -8.16
N CYS A 346 -7.61 -8.33 -6.89
CA CYS A 346 -8.01 -9.54 -6.14
C CYS A 346 -9.02 -10.36 -6.95
N ASN A 347 -10.07 -9.71 -7.45
CA ASN A 347 -11.13 -10.36 -8.20
C ASN A 347 -10.65 -10.93 -9.55
N GLN A 348 -9.87 -10.18 -10.32
CA GLN A 348 -9.33 -10.66 -11.61
C GLN A 348 -8.43 -11.89 -11.44
N LEU A 349 -7.72 -11.98 -10.30
CA LEU A 349 -6.81 -13.08 -9.99
C LEU A 349 -7.45 -14.18 -9.15
N ASN A 350 -8.78 -14.16 -8.94
CA ASN A 350 -9.48 -15.12 -8.10
C ASN A 350 -8.91 -15.25 -6.67
N LEU A 351 -8.47 -14.13 -6.09
CA LEU A 351 -7.96 -14.04 -4.72
C LEU A 351 -9.06 -13.57 -3.77
N ILE A 352 -9.22 -14.27 -2.65
CA ILE A 352 -10.18 -13.94 -1.61
C ILE A 352 -9.58 -12.88 -0.69
N CYS A 353 -9.95 -11.63 -0.95
CA CYS A 353 -9.66 -10.51 -0.07
C CYS A 353 -10.47 -10.68 1.25
N PRO A 354 -9.84 -10.61 2.45
CA PRO A 354 -10.58 -10.74 3.71
C PRO A 354 -11.58 -9.60 3.86
N GLN A 355 -12.75 -9.91 4.44
CA GLN A 355 -13.72 -8.86 4.76
C GLN A 355 -13.16 -7.98 5.87
N ASN A 356 -13.43 -6.68 5.79
CA ASN A 356 -13.01 -5.73 6.82
C ASN A 356 -13.57 -6.21 8.17
N GLY A 357 -12.70 -6.65 9.07
CA GLY A 357 -13.09 -6.92 10.45
C GLY A 357 -13.54 -5.60 11.07
N HIS A 358 -14.82 -5.52 11.45
CA HIS A 358 -15.34 -4.47 12.31
C HIS A 358 -14.94 -4.73 13.76
#